data_AF-A0AAE1M8D6-F1
#
_entry.id   AF-A0AAE1M8D6-F1
#
_cell.length_a   1.000
_cell.length_b   1.000
_cell.length_c   1.000
_cell.angle_alpha   90.00
_cell.angle_beta   90.00
_cell.angle_gamma   90.00
#
_symmetry.space_group_name_H-M   'P 1'
#
loop_
_entity.id
_entity.type
_entity.pdbx_description
1 polymer ?
#
loop_
_entity_poly.entity_id
_entity_poly.type
_entity_poly.pdbx_seq_one_letter_code
_entity_poly.pdbx_strand_id
1 'polypeptide(L)'
;MLNCKVTIDAVNLRSLSYNYDLIIELIPVGLTSLADAYIDVSDSNFNSSLEQYTIPRAIRLFSGILHVKSLVLSSDALSTLSHAENLLSRLPTFHNLTHLGVDREMYDFTGEALMDILEKSPKLEVLDIVDGFDPDFCLDGEVWTLRPVPHCIKYGLKLVRITDFRGRVAEMQFLIFLLKNATILGRIKIFCGESLSANLKKQAKINDQLQVTRKGLPSCAIEFRCW
;
A
#
# COMPACT_ATOMS: atom_id res chain seq x y z
N MET A 1 30.25 -6.93 1.23
CA MET A 1 29.55 -8.23 1.18
C MET A 1 28.37 -8.20 0.19
N LEU A 2 28.53 -7.63 -1.01
CA LEU A 2 27.39 -7.37 -1.92
C LEU A 2 26.77 -8.63 -2.56
N ASN A 3 27.37 -9.81 -2.44
CA ASN A 3 26.93 -11.04 -3.12
C ASN A 3 26.44 -12.13 -2.15
N CYS A 4 26.14 -11.79 -0.90
CA CYS A 4 25.56 -12.76 0.03
C CYS A 4 24.12 -13.08 -0.39
N LYS A 5 23.80 -14.37 -0.38
CA LYS A 5 22.46 -14.90 -0.71
C LYS A 5 21.99 -15.79 0.43
N VAL A 6 20.75 -15.58 0.85
CA VAL A 6 20.08 -16.42 1.85
C VAL A 6 18.89 -17.05 1.18
N THR A 7 18.83 -18.37 1.15
CA THR A 7 17.68 -19.11 0.62
C THR A 7 16.75 -19.52 1.75
N ILE A 8 15.46 -19.24 1.61
CA ILE A 8 14.41 -19.75 2.48
C ILE A 8 13.70 -20.88 1.75
N ASP A 9 14.07 -22.11 2.06
CA ASP A 9 13.38 -23.32 1.61
C ASP A 9 12.59 -23.91 2.78
N ALA A 10 11.35 -23.46 2.92
CA ALA A 10 10.49 -23.80 4.05
C ALA A 10 9.04 -23.98 3.58
N VAL A 11 8.74 -25.16 3.04
CA VAL A 11 7.42 -25.48 2.44
C VAL A 11 6.23 -25.26 3.38
N ASN A 12 6.43 -25.40 4.69
CA ASN A 12 5.40 -25.25 5.73
C ASN A 12 5.41 -23.86 6.40
N LEU A 13 6.23 -22.91 5.93
CA LEU A 13 6.27 -21.56 6.47
C LEU A 13 4.92 -20.88 6.24
N ARG A 14 4.29 -20.38 7.32
CA ARG A 14 2.97 -19.73 7.26
C ARG A 14 3.04 -18.22 7.24
N SER A 15 4.04 -17.66 7.93
CA SER A 15 4.25 -16.23 8.04
C SER A 15 5.73 -15.91 7.82
N LEU A 16 5.99 -14.81 7.12
CA LEU A 16 7.32 -14.26 6.87
C LEU A 16 7.33 -12.79 7.29
N SER A 17 8.27 -12.40 8.14
CA SER A 17 8.58 -10.99 8.42
C SER A 17 10.01 -10.73 7.98
N TYR A 18 10.20 -9.75 7.11
CA TYR A 18 11.51 -9.33 6.62
C TYR A 18 11.71 -7.85 6.88
N ASN A 19 12.68 -7.47 7.71
CA ASN A 19 12.87 -6.10 8.23
C ASN A 19 14.32 -5.63 8.06
N TYR A 20 14.88 -5.81 6.87
CA TYR A 20 16.29 -5.55 6.61
C TYR A 20 16.49 -4.94 5.22
N ASP A 21 17.64 -4.30 5.02
CA ASP A 21 18.05 -3.87 3.69
C ASP A 21 18.18 -5.07 2.73
N LEU A 22 18.17 -4.82 1.42
CA LEU A 22 18.39 -5.86 0.41
C LEU A 22 19.86 -5.96 -0.01
N ILE A 23 20.82 -5.58 0.86
CA ILE A 23 22.25 -5.81 0.64
C ILE A 23 22.54 -7.32 0.64
N ILE A 24 21.80 -8.09 1.43
CA ILE A 24 21.74 -9.54 1.34
C ILE A 24 20.53 -9.93 0.49
N GLU A 25 20.76 -10.82 -0.47
CA GLU A 25 19.71 -11.26 -1.37
C GLU A 25 18.91 -12.43 -0.79
N LEU A 26 17.62 -12.21 -0.55
CA LEU A 26 16.62 -13.22 -0.19
C LEU A 26 15.74 -13.51 -1.44
N ILE A 27 15.41 -14.69 -1.94
CA ILE A 27 15.69 -16.07 -1.59
C ILE A 27 14.48 -16.98 -1.30
N PRO A 28 13.19 -16.59 -1.42
CA PRO A 28 12.11 -17.55 -1.20
C PRO A 28 12.11 -18.69 -2.23
N VAL A 29 12.04 -19.93 -1.76
CA VAL A 29 11.93 -21.13 -2.59
C VAL A 29 10.78 -21.99 -2.07
N GLY A 30 9.79 -22.25 -2.94
CA GLY A 30 8.73 -23.22 -2.63
C GLY A 30 7.83 -22.86 -1.44
N LEU A 31 7.66 -21.57 -1.11
CA LEU A 31 6.85 -21.09 0.01
C LEU A 31 5.33 -21.21 -0.23
N THR A 32 4.87 -22.41 -0.57
CA THR A 32 3.48 -22.68 -0.98
C THR A 32 2.47 -22.56 0.16
N SER A 33 2.90 -22.73 1.42
CA SER A 33 2.04 -22.56 2.60
C SER A 33 2.01 -21.15 3.16
N LEU A 34 2.77 -20.21 2.58
CA LEU A 34 2.89 -18.85 3.10
C LEU A 34 1.59 -18.09 2.91
N ALA A 35 0.97 -17.69 4.02
CA ALA A 35 -0.30 -16.98 4.04
C ALA A 35 -0.11 -15.49 4.31
N ASP A 36 0.84 -15.14 5.17
CA ASP A 36 1.04 -13.78 5.67
C ASP A 36 2.50 -13.35 5.42
N ALA A 37 2.70 -12.14 4.90
CA ALA A 37 4.02 -11.55 4.75
C ALA A 37 4.02 -10.09 5.24
N TYR A 38 5.06 -9.73 5.99
CA TYR A 38 5.43 -8.35 6.29
C TYR A 38 6.80 -8.08 5.68
N ILE A 39 6.90 -7.08 4.81
CA ILE A 39 8.13 -6.72 4.10
C ILE A 39 8.45 -5.26 4.36
N ASP A 40 9.48 -5.04 5.16
CA ASP A 40 10.11 -3.74 5.40
C ASP A 40 11.53 -3.77 4.83
N VAL A 41 11.71 -3.04 3.72
CA VAL A 41 13.00 -2.88 3.06
C VAL A 41 13.45 -1.45 3.32
N SER A 42 14.03 -1.24 4.49
CA SER A 42 14.62 0.04 4.85
C SER A 42 15.91 0.24 4.06
N ASP A 43 15.92 1.11 3.05
CA ASP A 43 17.17 1.64 2.52
C ASP A 43 17.52 2.93 3.28
N SER A 44 18.11 2.76 4.46
CA SER A 44 18.54 3.88 5.32
C SER A 44 19.61 4.76 4.65
N ASN A 45 20.16 4.33 3.51
CA ASN A 45 21.14 5.08 2.75
C ASN A 45 20.88 4.86 1.25
N PHE A 46 19.84 5.50 0.70
CA PHE A 46 19.61 5.67 -0.76
C PHE A 46 20.85 6.31 -1.42
N ASN A 47 21.91 5.52 -1.53
CA ASN A 47 23.09 5.75 -2.31
C ASN A 47 22.75 5.08 -3.64
N SER A 48 22.54 5.91 -4.67
CA SER A 48 22.21 5.49 -6.04
C SER A 48 23.02 4.29 -6.56
N SER A 49 24.24 4.09 -6.06
CA SER A 49 25.08 2.93 -6.37
C SER A 49 24.51 1.55 -5.99
N LEU A 50 23.59 1.46 -5.01
CA LEU A 50 23.03 0.18 -4.55
C LEU A 50 21.68 -0.16 -5.19
N GLU A 51 20.98 0.83 -5.76
CA GLU A 51 19.67 0.66 -6.42
C GLU A 51 19.69 -0.43 -7.50
N GLN A 52 20.80 -0.49 -8.26
CA GLN A 52 20.99 -1.50 -9.31
C GLN A 52 20.94 -2.95 -8.76
N TYR A 53 21.16 -3.15 -7.47
CA TYR A 53 21.07 -4.44 -6.80
C TYR A 53 19.78 -4.60 -6.00
N THR A 54 19.36 -3.59 -5.24
CA THR A 54 18.21 -3.70 -4.33
C THR A 54 16.90 -3.86 -5.09
N ILE A 55 16.70 -3.14 -6.21
CA ILE A 55 15.46 -3.21 -6.99
C ILE A 55 15.23 -4.61 -7.59
N PRO A 56 16.18 -5.23 -8.33
CA PRO A 56 15.98 -6.60 -8.81
C PRO A 56 15.74 -7.62 -7.69
N ARG A 57 16.38 -7.43 -6.53
CA ARG A 57 16.21 -8.30 -5.36
C ARG A 57 14.83 -8.15 -4.75
N ALA A 58 14.31 -6.93 -4.64
CA ALA A 58 12.97 -6.67 -4.17
C ALA A 58 11.98 -7.42 -5.07
N ILE A 59 12.03 -7.18 -6.38
CA ILE A 59 11.11 -7.83 -7.34
C ILE A 59 11.18 -9.37 -7.25
N ARG A 60 12.37 -9.93 -7.00
CA ARG A 60 12.50 -11.37 -6.82
C ARG A 60 11.93 -11.86 -5.48
N LEU A 61 12.09 -11.09 -4.40
CA LEU A 61 11.43 -11.36 -3.13
C LEU A 61 9.90 -11.37 -3.30
N PHE A 62 9.33 -10.36 -3.95
CA PHE A 62 7.89 -10.29 -4.26
C PHE A 62 7.41 -11.46 -5.14
N SER A 63 8.21 -11.86 -6.13
CA SER A 63 7.97 -13.06 -6.94
C SER A 63 7.95 -14.34 -6.12
N GLY A 64 8.72 -14.39 -5.04
CA GLY A 64 8.80 -15.53 -4.14
C GLY A 64 7.62 -15.67 -3.17
N ILE A 65 6.80 -14.62 -3.00
CA ILE A 65 5.69 -14.57 -2.03
C ILE A 65 4.32 -14.40 -2.69
N LEU A 66 4.18 -14.67 -3.99
CA LEU A 66 2.96 -14.39 -4.77
C LEU A 66 1.68 -15.10 -4.27
N HIS A 67 1.81 -16.13 -3.43
CA HIS A 67 0.69 -16.95 -2.94
C HIS A 67 0.03 -16.40 -1.67
N VAL A 68 0.59 -15.36 -1.05
CA VAL A 68 0.09 -14.81 0.21
C VAL A 68 -1.35 -14.30 0.09
N LYS A 69 -2.07 -14.37 1.21
CA LYS A 69 -3.42 -13.81 1.38
C LYS A 69 -3.39 -12.42 2.01
N SER A 70 -2.38 -12.18 2.85
CA SER A 70 -2.14 -10.93 3.55
C SER A 70 -0.70 -10.49 3.30
N LEU A 71 -0.53 -9.27 2.81
CA LEU A 71 0.76 -8.64 2.60
C LEU A 71 0.75 -7.26 3.26
N VAL A 72 1.73 -6.99 4.11
CA VAL A 72 1.95 -5.67 4.67
C VAL A 72 3.33 -5.19 4.22
N LEU A 73 3.40 -3.98 3.68
CA LEU A 73 4.62 -3.38 3.16
C LEU A 73 4.91 -2.10 3.93
N SER A 74 6.17 -1.84 4.30
CA SER A 74 6.52 -0.50 4.75
C SER A 74 6.47 0.51 3.60
N SER A 75 6.34 1.79 3.92
CA SER A 75 6.50 2.87 2.94
C SER A 75 7.88 2.85 2.28
N ASP A 76 8.93 2.41 2.99
CA ASP A 76 10.28 2.20 2.43
C ASP A 76 10.34 1.07 1.41
N ALA A 77 9.57 -0.01 1.61
CA ALA A 77 9.45 -1.07 0.61
C ALA A 77 8.76 -0.57 -0.66
N LEU A 78 7.70 0.24 -0.54
CA LEU A 78 7.06 0.88 -1.69
C LEU A 78 7.99 1.89 -2.38
N SER A 79 8.76 2.65 -1.61
CA SER A 79 9.78 3.58 -2.10
C SER A 79 10.84 2.84 -2.92
N THR A 80 11.36 1.72 -2.41
CA THR A 80 12.31 0.89 -3.16
C THR A 80 11.72 0.43 -4.50
N LEU A 81 10.44 0.03 -4.52
CA LEU A 81 9.77 -0.40 -5.74
C LEU A 81 9.49 0.74 -6.72
N SER A 82 9.20 1.95 -6.26
CA SER A 82 8.88 3.09 -7.14
C SER A 82 10.06 3.51 -8.03
N HIS A 83 11.29 3.16 -7.65
CA HIS A 83 12.49 3.39 -8.46
C HIS A 83 12.65 2.35 -9.59
N ALA A 84 11.83 1.31 -9.62
CA ALA A 84 11.89 0.29 -10.67
C ALA A 84 11.25 0.79 -11.96
N GLU A 85 12.06 0.90 -13.02
CA GLU A 85 11.52 1.12 -14.37
C GLU A 85 10.51 0.02 -14.74
N ASN A 86 9.35 0.44 -15.23
CA ASN A 86 8.25 -0.43 -15.65
C ASN A 86 7.84 -1.46 -14.60
N LEU A 87 7.78 -1.06 -13.31
CA LEU A 87 7.44 -1.92 -12.18
C LEU A 87 6.24 -2.83 -12.46
N LEU A 88 5.13 -2.30 -12.97
CA LEU A 88 3.94 -3.07 -13.31
C LEU A 88 4.23 -4.29 -14.21
N SER A 89 5.13 -4.17 -15.19
CA SER A 89 5.48 -5.30 -16.07
C SER A 89 6.35 -6.36 -15.39
N ARG A 90 7.08 -5.96 -14.35
CA ARG A 90 8.05 -6.79 -13.62
C ARG A 90 7.44 -7.49 -12.41
N LEU A 91 6.34 -6.97 -11.86
CA LEU A 91 5.64 -7.56 -10.74
C LEU A 91 4.83 -8.81 -11.15
N PRO A 92 4.86 -9.87 -10.32
CA PRO A 92 3.94 -11.00 -10.47
C PRO A 92 2.50 -10.57 -10.16
N THR A 93 1.52 -11.38 -10.56
CA THR A 93 0.13 -11.20 -10.12
C THR A 93 -0.11 -11.95 -8.82
N PHE A 94 -0.62 -11.26 -7.81
CA PHE A 94 -0.98 -11.80 -6.50
C PHE A 94 -2.42 -12.33 -6.52
N HIS A 95 -2.61 -13.51 -7.12
CA HIS A 95 -3.95 -14.10 -7.34
C HIS A 95 -4.73 -14.46 -6.06
N ASN A 96 -4.06 -14.50 -4.91
CA ASN A 96 -4.63 -14.88 -3.62
C ASN A 96 -4.71 -13.73 -2.63
N LEU A 97 -4.13 -12.57 -2.96
CA LEU A 97 -4.05 -11.45 -2.03
C LEU A 97 -5.43 -10.85 -1.82
N THR A 98 -5.89 -10.93 -0.59
CA THR A 98 -7.18 -10.37 -0.13
C THR A 98 -7.01 -9.19 0.80
N HIS A 99 -5.83 -9.06 1.43
CA HIS A 99 -5.50 -7.98 2.35
C HIS A 99 -4.14 -7.39 2.01
N LEU A 100 -4.10 -6.07 1.80
CA LEU A 100 -2.89 -5.30 1.59
C LEU A 100 -2.81 -4.22 2.67
N GLY A 101 -1.69 -4.18 3.38
CA GLY A 101 -1.35 -3.13 4.33
C GLY A 101 -0.19 -2.30 3.83
N VAL A 102 -0.24 -0.98 4.06
CA VAL A 102 0.93 -0.10 3.98
C VAL A 102 1.20 0.40 5.39
N ASP A 103 2.37 0.02 5.92
CA ASP A 103 2.87 0.39 7.23
C ASP A 103 3.72 1.68 7.11
N ARG A 104 3.63 2.58 8.10
CA ARG A 104 4.27 3.91 8.12
C ARG A 104 3.74 4.90 7.07
N GLU A 105 4.09 6.18 7.23
CA GLU A 105 3.60 7.28 6.37
C GLU A 105 3.94 7.05 4.89
N MET A 106 2.95 7.18 4.01
CA MET A 106 3.14 7.12 2.56
C MET A 106 3.72 8.41 1.98
N TYR A 107 4.61 8.31 1.00
CA TYR A 107 5.11 9.44 0.20
C TYR A 107 4.40 9.51 -1.17
N ASP A 108 4.34 10.65 -1.88
CA ASP A 108 3.62 10.70 -3.18
C ASP A 108 4.13 9.69 -4.20
N PHE A 109 5.45 9.58 -4.35
CA PHE A 109 6.06 8.69 -5.33
C PHE A 109 5.79 7.20 -5.00
N THR A 110 5.44 6.87 -3.75
CA THR A 110 5.01 5.52 -3.37
C THR A 110 3.60 5.18 -3.85
N GLY A 111 2.79 6.21 -4.18
CA GLY A 111 1.44 6.02 -4.70
C GLY A 111 1.42 5.30 -6.05
N GLU A 112 2.41 5.55 -6.91
CA GLU A 112 2.57 4.82 -8.18
C GLU A 112 2.85 3.34 -7.97
N ALA A 113 3.77 3.01 -7.05
CA ALA A 113 4.08 1.63 -6.71
C ALA A 113 2.87 0.92 -6.08
N LEU A 114 2.11 1.61 -5.21
CA LEU A 114 0.87 1.10 -4.66
C LEU A 114 -0.14 0.77 -5.77
N MET A 115 -0.35 1.68 -6.73
CA MET A 115 -1.27 1.46 -7.86
C MET A 115 -0.86 0.24 -8.70
N ASP A 116 0.44 0.05 -8.94
CA ASP A 116 0.94 -1.13 -9.65
C ASP A 116 0.67 -2.44 -8.89
N ILE A 117 0.83 -2.43 -7.56
CA ILE A 117 0.50 -3.58 -6.72
C ILE A 117 -1.00 -3.85 -6.69
N LEU A 118 -1.83 -2.81 -6.61
CA LEU A 118 -3.29 -2.92 -6.68
C LEU A 118 -3.72 -3.54 -8.02
N GLU A 119 -3.13 -3.11 -9.13
CA GLU A 119 -3.37 -3.68 -10.46
C GLU A 119 -2.99 -5.17 -10.53
N LYS A 120 -1.95 -5.57 -9.81
CA LYS A 120 -1.51 -6.97 -9.67
C LYS A 120 -2.28 -7.78 -8.63
N SER A 121 -3.29 -7.23 -7.97
CA SER A 121 -3.99 -7.86 -6.85
C SER A 121 -5.49 -8.02 -7.12
N PRO A 122 -5.90 -8.84 -8.11
CA PRO A 122 -7.27 -8.83 -8.64
C PRO A 122 -8.37 -9.24 -7.64
N LYS A 123 -8.01 -9.91 -6.54
CA LYS A 123 -8.94 -10.36 -5.48
C LYS A 123 -8.82 -9.55 -4.19
N LEU A 124 -8.16 -8.40 -4.22
CA LEU A 124 -7.98 -7.58 -3.03
C LEU A 124 -9.34 -7.12 -2.49
N GLU A 125 -9.57 -7.35 -1.21
CA GLU A 125 -10.83 -6.99 -0.53
C GLU A 125 -10.63 -5.92 0.54
N VAL A 126 -9.43 -5.85 1.12
CA VAL A 126 -9.12 -4.97 2.25
C VAL A 126 -7.81 -4.23 1.97
N LEU A 127 -7.86 -2.91 2.13
CA LEU A 127 -6.70 -2.03 2.07
C LEU A 127 -6.57 -1.25 3.38
N ASP A 128 -5.46 -1.45 4.09
CA ASP A 128 -5.15 -0.76 5.33
C ASP A 128 -3.93 0.15 5.12
N ILE A 129 -4.08 1.46 5.37
CA ILE A 129 -2.99 2.45 5.32
C ILE A 129 -2.73 2.93 6.74
N VAL A 130 -1.51 2.71 7.22
CA VAL A 130 -1.05 3.11 8.56
C VAL A 130 -0.33 4.45 8.46
N ASP A 131 -0.40 5.26 9.51
CA ASP A 131 0.23 6.58 9.65
C ASP A 131 -0.08 7.65 8.58
N GLY A 132 -1.04 7.41 7.68
CA GLY A 132 -1.48 8.39 6.69
C GLY A 132 -0.42 8.67 5.61
N PHE A 133 -0.36 9.92 5.12
CA PHE A 133 0.48 10.31 3.98
C PHE A 133 1.35 11.50 4.34
N ASP A 134 2.67 11.40 4.20
CA ASP A 134 3.71 12.39 4.55
C ASP A 134 3.46 13.79 3.94
N PRO A 135 3.62 14.90 4.69
CA PRO A 135 3.27 16.22 4.19
C PRO A 135 4.33 16.84 3.26
N ASP A 136 5.59 16.44 3.39
CA ASP A 136 6.73 17.12 2.76
C ASP A 136 6.96 16.62 1.34
N PHE A 137 6.45 15.43 1.03
CA PHE A 137 6.60 14.79 -0.27
C PHE A 137 5.28 14.73 -1.06
N CYS A 138 4.19 15.37 -0.58
CA CYS A 138 2.90 15.38 -1.25
C CYS A 138 2.64 16.66 -2.08
N LEU A 139 3.01 16.68 -3.37
CA LEU A 139 3.05 17.90 -4.21
C LEU A 139 1.70 18.26 -4.86
N ASP A 140 0.88 17.31 -5.28
CA ASP A 140 -0.38 17.62 -5.99
C ASP A 140 -1.45 16.50 -6.02
N GLY A 141 -1.07 15.26 -5.66
CA GLY A 141 -1.94 14.08 -5.65
C GLY A 141 -2.61 13.76 -6.99
N GLU A 142 -1.99 14.16 -8.11
CA GLU A 142 -2.39 13.77 -9.47
C GLU A 142 -2.18 12.27 -9.75
N VAL A 143 -1.37 11.60 -8.92
CA VAL A 143 -1.05 10.16 -9.00
C VAL A 143 -2.32 9.31 -9.16
N TRP A 144 -3.40 9.66 -8.46
CA TRP A 144 -4.64 8.89 -8.45
C TRP A 144 -5.55 9.16 -9.65
N THR A 145 -5.42 10.32 -10.29
CA THR A 145 -6.33 10.76 -11.37
C THR A 145 -5.83 10.43 -12.76
N LEU A 146 -4.51 10.27 -12.94
CA LEU A 146 -3.89 10.04 -14.24
C LEU A 146 -3.80 8.57 -14.66
N ARG A 147 -3.99 7.63 -13.71
CA ARG A 147 -3.84 6.19 -13.98
C ARG A 147 -5.18 5.48 -14.20
N PRO A 148 -5.20 4.39 -14.99
CA PRO A 148 -6.35 3.50 -15.05
C PRO A 148 -6.73 3.00 -13.65
N VAL A 149 -8.02 2.84 -13.41
CA VAL A 149 -8.54 2.33 -12.13
C VAL A 149 -8.26 0.83 -12.04
N PRO A 150 -7.56 0.36 -10.98
CA PRO A 150 -7.32 -1.06 -10.79
C PRO A 150 -8.59 -1.88 -10.67
N HIS A 151 -8.58 -3.08 -11.28
CA HIS A 151 -9.73 -3.98 -11.27
C HIS A 151 -10.22 -4.29 -9.84
N CYS A 152 -9.28 -4.46 -8.91
CA CYS A 152 -9.59 -4.75 -7.52
C CYS A 152 -10.29 -3.57 -6.82
N ILE A 153 -9.95 -2.33 -7.14
CA ILE A 153 -10.66 -1.16 -6.60
C ILE A 153 -12.10 -1.15 -7.12
N LYS A 154 -12.28 -1.39 -8.42
CA LYS A 154 -13.60 -1.31 -9.03
C LYS A 154 -14.54 -2.41 -8.54
N TYR A 155 -14.07 -3.64 -8.39
CA TYR A 155 -14.93 -4.82 -8.21
C TYR A 155 -14.56 -5.75 -7.05
N GLY A 156 -13.47 -5.50 -6.32
CA GLY A 156 -12.99 -6.38 -5.24
C GLY A 156 -12.99 -5.73 -3.86
N LEU A 157 -12.68 -4.43 -3.80
CA LEU A 157 -12.40 -3.71 -2.57
C LEU A 157 -13.68 -3.48 -1.75
N LYS A 158 -13.70 -4.02 -0.52
CA LYS A 158 -14.85 -3.98 0.39
C LYS A 158 -14.60 -3.07 1.59
N LEU A 159 -13.35 -2.97 2.04
CA LEU A 159 -12.99 -2.23 3.24
C LEU A 159 -11.68 -1.47 3.05
N VAL A 160 -11.70 -0.19 3.42
CA VAL A 160 -10.50 0.64 3.52
C VAL A 160 -10.36 1.12 4.96
N ARG A 161 -9.17 1.03 5.53
CA ARG A 161 -8.84 1.66 6.81
C ARG A 161 -7.68 2.60 6.63
N ILE A 162 -7.78 3.79 7.21
CA ILE A 162 -6.67 4.74 7.31
C ILE A 162 -6.53 5.15 8.77
N THR A 163 -5.34 4.94 9.33
CA THR A 163 -4.99 5.41 10.68
C THR A 163 -4.13 6.65 10.62
N ASP A 164 -4.11 7.40 11.72
CA ASP A 164 -3.45 8.71 11.83
C ASP A 164 -3.80 9.67 10.69
N PHE A 165 -5.06 9.64 10.25
CA PHE A 165 -5.54 10.45 9.15
C PHE A 165 -5.52 11.94 9.54
N ARG A 166 -4.78 12.75 8.79
CA ARG A 166 -4.56 14.17 9.10
C ARG A 166 -5.41 15.11 8.25
N GLY A 167 -6.12 14.57 7.26
CA GLY A 167 -6.92 15.33 6.30
C GLY A 167 -6.07 16.16 5.35
N ARG A 168 -4.96 15.57 4.91
CA ARG A 168 -4.03 16.14 3.91
C ARG A 168 -4.65 16.04 2.51
N VAL A 169 -4.09 16.80 1.56
CA VAL A 169 -4.64 16.88 0.19
C VAL A 169 -4.58 15.51 -0.50
N ALA A 170 -3.42 14.85 -0.45
CA ALA A 170 -3.23 13.50 -1.02
C ALA A 170 -4.16 12.45 -0.38
N GLU A 171 -4.27 12.44 0.95
CA GLU A 171 -5.22 11.59 1.70
C GLU A 171 -6.66 11.77 1.21
N MET A 172 -7.10 13.03 1.08
CA MET A 172 -8.44 13.36 0.64
C MET A 172 -8.67 12.97 -0.82
N GLN A 173 -7.70 13.21 -1.71
CA GLN A 173 -7.79 12.81 -3.12
C GLN A 173 -7.85 11.29 -3.26
N PHE A 174 -7.07 10.55 -2.49
CA PHE A 174 -7.09 9.10 -2.47
C PHE A 174 -8.48 8.57 -2.06
N LEU A 175 -9.05 9.08 -0.95
CA LEU A 175 -10.40 8.71 -0.53
C LEU A 175 -11.48 9.08 -1.56
N ILE A 176 -11.38 10.26 -2.18
CA ILE A 176 -12.30 10.69 -3.23
C ILE A 176 -12.19 9.79 -4.46
N PHE A 177 -10.97 9.42 -4.85
CA PHE A 177 -10.71 8.48 -5.94
C PHE A 177 -11.36 7.12 -5.67
N LEU A 178 -11.19 6.56 -4.46
CA LEU A 178 -11.82 5.31 -4.08
C LEU A 178 -13.36 5.40 -4.11
N LEU A 179 -13.94 6.45 -3.53
CA LEU A 179 -15.39 6.65 -3.49
C LEU A 179 -16.02 6.82 -4.88
N LYS A 180 -15.28 7.39 -5.83
CA LYS A 180 -15.75 7.58 -7.22
C LYS A 180 -15.68 6.31 -8.05
N ASN A 181 -14.73 5.43 -7.77
CA ASN A 181 -14.37 4.33 -8.67
C ASN A 181 -14.73 2.94 -8.14
N ALA A 182 -14.81 2.76 -6.82
CA ALA A 182 -15.17 1.47 -6.24
C ALA A 182 -16.69 1.27 -6.25
N THR A 183 -17.14 0.16 -6.84
CA THR A 183 -18.59 -0.11 -6.98
C THR A 183 -19.19 -0.92 -5.83
N ILE A 184 -18.36 -1.70 -5.13
CA ILE A 184 -18.78 -2.60 -4.05
C ILE A 184 -18.16 -2.25 -2.69
N LEU A 185 -17.51 -1.09 -2.58
CA LEU A 185 -16.89 -0.65 -1.33
C LEU A 185 -17.95 -0.49 -0.26
N GLY A 186 -17.89 -1.34 0.76
CA GLY A 186 -18.89 -1.38 1.82
C GLY A 186 -18.57 -0.43 2.96
N ARG A 187 -17.28 -0.21 3.27
CA ARG A 187 -16.90 0.61 4.42
C ARG A 187 -15.54 1.28 4.27
N ILE A 188 -15.45 2.51 4.75
CA ILE A 188 -14.21 3.24 4.99
C ILE A 188 -14.15 3.55 6.49
N LYS A 189 -13.05 3.18 7.14
CA LYS A 189 -12.78 3.54 8.55
C LYS A 189 -11.61 4.51 8.60
N ILE A 190 -11.87 5.70 9.13
CA ILE A 190 -10.88 6.77 9.26
C ILE A 190 -10.64 6.98 10.75
N PHE A 191 -9.41 6.75 11.20
CA PHE A 191 -8.97 7.07 12.56
C PHE A 191 -8.11 8.32 12.49
N CYS A 192 -8.54 9.37 13.19
CA CYS A 192 -7.93 10.68 13.09
C CYS A 192 -6.58 10.71 13.78
N GLY A 193 -5.62 11.37 13.16
CA GLY A 193 -4.38 11.73 13.81
C GLY A 193 -4.56 12.87 14.81
N GLU A 194 -3.59 13.03 15.70
CA GLU A 194 -3.63 14.01 16.81
C GLU A 194 -4.00 15.42 16.34
N SER A 195 -3.34 15.87 15.25
CA SER A 195 -3.58 17.19 14.66
C SER A 195 -5.01 17.40 14.14
N LEU A 196 -5.66 16.33 13.64
CA LEU A 196 -7.03 16.39 13.16
C LEU A 196 -8.03 16.24 14.31
N SER A 197 -7.76 15.36 15.28
CA SER A 197 -8.59 15.20 16.49
C SER A 197 -8.80 16.52 17.22
N ALA A 198 -7.78 17.38 17.30
CA ALA A 198 -7.88 18.70 17.93
C ALA A 198 -8.67 19.74 17.09
N ASN A 199 -8.94 19.50 15.81
CA ASN A 199 -9.49 20.49 14.88
C ASN A 199 -10.90 20.15 14.38
N LEU A 200 -11.91 20.44 15.20
CA LEU A 200 -13.33 20.17 14.90
C LEU A 200 -13.82 20.84 13.59
N LYS A 201 -13.33 22.04 13.26
CA LYS A 201 -13.69 22.72 12.01
C LYS A 201 -13.18 21.96 10.80
N LYS A 202 -11.93 21.46 10.86
CA LYS A 202 -11.33 20.66 9.79
C LYS A 202 -12.04 19.31 9.67
N GLN A 203 -12.38 18.67 10.78
CA GLN A 203 -13.17 17.43 10.79
C GLN A 203 -14.53 17.61 10.11
N ALA A 204 -15.28 18.67 10.46
CA ALA A 204 -16.57 18.95 9.84
C ALA A 204 -16.45 19.14 8.32
N LYS A 205 -15.47 19.94 7.87
CA LYS A 205 -15.21 20.17 6.45
C LYS A 205 -14.88 18.88 5.69
N ILE A 206 -14.03 18.03 6.27
CA ILE A 206 -13.66 16.73 5.67
C ILE A 206 -14.87 15.83 5.58
N ASN A 207 -15.63 15.70 6.66
CA ASN A 207 -16.84 14.88 6.66
C ASN A 207 -17.84 15.36 5.61
N ASP A 208 -18.11 16.67 5.53
CA ASP A 208 -19.00 17.24 4.51
C ASP A 208 -18.53 16.90 3.08
N GLN A 209 -17.23 17.03 2.81
CA GLN A 209 -16.65 16.71 1.51
C GLN A 209 -16.75 15.23 1.16
N LEU A 210 -16.49 14.34 2.13
CA LEU A 210 -16.63 12.90 1.94
C LEU A 210 -18.08 12.49 1.75
N GLN A 211 -19.03 13.07 2.51
CA GLN A 211 -20.45 12.80 2.35
C GLN A 211 -21.00 13.26 1.00
N VAL A 212 -20.56 14.42 0.48
CA VAL A 212 -20.92 14.88 -0.87
C VAL A 212 -20.43 13.90 -1.92
N THR A 213 -19.18 13.45 -1.81
CA THR A 213 -18.58 12.49 -2.76
C THR A 213 -19.26 11.13 -2.70
N ARG A 214 -19.59 10.66 -1.48
CA ARG A 214 -20.29 9.40 -1.20
C ARG A 214 -21.68 9.33 -1.82
N LYS A 215 -22.30 10.45 -2.23
CA LYS A 215 -23.62 10.41 -2.91
C LYS A 215 -23.62 9.51 -4.15
N GLY A 216 -22.48 9.31 -4.81
CA GLY A 216 -22.32 8.35 -5.91
C GLY A 216 -22.27 6.87 -5.49
N LEU A 217 -22.04 6.60 -4.19
CA LEU A 217 -21.91 5.27 -3.61
C LEU A 217 -22.62 5.20 -2.23
N PRO A 218 -23.96 5.26 -2.20
CA PRO A 218 -24.72 5.38 -0.96
C PRO A 218 -24.61 4.14 -0.05
N SER A 219 -24.25 2.98 -0.61
CA SER A 219 -24.01 1.73 0.11
C SER A 219 -22.76 1.75 0.99
N CYS A 220 -21.78 2.61 0.69
CA CYS A 220 -20.55 2.71 1.46
C CYS A 220 -20.80 3.45 2.78
N ALA A 221 -20.46 2.83 3.91
CA ALA A 221 -20.46 3.47 5.23
C ALA A 221 -19.10 4.12 5.50
N ILE A 222 -19.08 5.41 5.85
CA ILE A 222 -17.86 6.12 6.27
C ILE A 222 -17.90 6.28 7.78
N GLU A 223 -17.00 5.61 8.50
CA GLU A 223 -16.82 5.72 9.94
C GLU A 223 -15.64 6.64 10.24
N PHE A 224 -15.90 7.75 10.95
CA PHE A 224 -14.88 8.71 11.35
C PHE A 224 -14.69 8.64 12.87
N ARG A 225 -13.47 8.36 13.31
CA ARG A 225 -13.13 8.15 14.73
C ARG A 225 -11.99 9.08 15.12
N CYS A 226 -12.36 10.25 15.64
CA CYS A 226 -11.43 11.15 16.32
C CYS A 226 -11.74 11.07 17.81
N TRP A 227 -10.75 10.69 18.62
CA TRP A 227 -10.82 10.73 20.08
C TRP A 227 -9.83 11.76 20.57
#